data_AF-A0A1V5I0K6-F1
#
_entry.id   AF-A0A1V5I0K6-F1
#
_cell.length_a   1.000
_cell.length_b   1.000
_cell.length_c   1.000
_cell.angle_alpha   90.00
_cell.angle_beta   90.00
_cell.angle_gamma   90.00
#
_symmetry.space_group_name_H-M   'P 1'
#
loop_
_entity.id
_entity.type
_entity.pdbx_description
1 polymer ?
#
loop_
_entity_poly.entity_id
_entity_poly.type
_entity_poly.pdbx_seq_one_letter_code
_entity_poly.pdbx_strand_id
1 'polypeptide(L)'
;MAKAEDQAAFLKKQAHGARVIKVGLVLLCIGSVLLFLDAAFELLVFIASPIQNAVKWNSVPAMIQYCAMPVAIVFLILSGIGGFSYARGKGPFISFVSLMAVILLISLTADLVLSIVSLVQTANWGQFGIDLLSLQLSGLFYFAGWVLAKDDFN
;
A
#
# COMPACT_ATOMS: atom_id res chain seq x y z
N MET A 1 -2.96 17.51 -45.40
CA MET A 1 -2.18 17.90 -44.20
C MET A 1 -2.93 17.57 -42.91
N ALA A 2 -4.22 17.91 -42.76
CA ALA A 2 -5.03 17.58 -41.57
C ALA A 2 -4.97 16.10 -41.09
N LYS A 3 -5.02 15.12 -42.00
CA LYS A 3 -4.94 13.68 -41.63
C LYS A 3 -3.61 13.25 -40.97
N ALA A 4 -2.50 13.90 -41.30
CA ALA A 4 -1.19 13.57 -40.74
C ALA A 4 -1.03 14.18 -39.34
N GLU A 5 -1.60 15.35 -39.09
CA GLU A 5 -1.64 16.00 -37.77
C GLU A 5 -2.55 15.22 -36.82
N ASP A 6 -3.69 14.74 -37.29
CA ASP A 6 -4.60 13.89 -36.50
C ASP A 6 -3.96 12.54 -36.14
N GLN A 7 -3.23 11.91 -37.07
CA GLN A 7 -2.47 10.69 -36.77
C GLN A 7 -1.33 10.94 -35.76
N ALA A 8 -0.61 12.06 -35.88
CA ALA A 8 0.46 12.40 -34.95
C ALA A 8 -0.09 12.68 -33.54
N ALA A 9 -1.23 13.36 -33.43
CA ALA A 9 -1.90 13.61 -32.16
C ALA A 9 -2.39 12.31 -31.50
N PHE A 10 -2.96 11.39 -32.30
CA PHE A 10 -3.38 10.06 -31.84
C PHE A 10 -2.20 9.22 -31.31
N LEU A 11 -1.10 9.15 -32.06
CA LEU A 11 0.11 8.44 -31.65
C LEU A 11 0.73 9.05 -30.39
N LYS A 12 0.72 10.38 -30.26
CA LYS A 12 1.20 11.08 -29.06
C LYS A 12 0.32 10.78 -27.84
N LYS A 13 -1.00 10.67 -28.01
CA LYS A 13 -1.94 10.30 -26.95
C LYS A 13 -1.74 8.84 -26.50
N GLN A 14 -1.55 7.91 -27.43
CA GLN A 14 -1.20 6.52 -27.10
C GLN A 14 0.16 6.40 -26.39
N ALA A 15 1.17 7.12 -26.87
CA ALA A 15 2.50 7.14 -26.24
C ALA A 15 2.52 7.79 -24.85
N HIS A 16 1.58 8.69 -24.57
CA HIS A 16 1.38 9.26 -23.24
C HIS A 16 0.70 8.25 -22.30
N GLY A 17 -0.39 7.60 -22.74
CA GLY A 17 -1.06 6.55 -21.98
C GLY A 17 -0.11 5.40 -21.60
N ALA A 18 0.68 4.92 -22.56
CA ALA A 18 1.68 3.87 -22.32
C ALA A 18 2.78 4.30 -21.33
N ARG A 19 3.12 5.60 -21.26
CA ARG A 19 4.07 6.12 -20.25
C ARG A 19 3.45 6.18 -18.87
N VAL A 20 2.20 6.62 -18.75
CA VAL A 20 1.46 6.67 -17.48
C VAL A 20 1.35 5.29 -16.87
N ILE A 21 1.00 4.27 -17.66
CA ILE A 21 0.93 2.88 -17.22
C ILE A 21 2.28 2.40 -16.68
N LYS A 22 3.38 2.64 -17.43
CA LYS A 22 4.73 2.25 -16.97
C LYS A 22 5.11 2.90 -15.64
N VAL A 23 4.79 4.17 -15.45
CA VAL A 23 5.02 4.85 -14.16
C VAL A 23 4.17 4.20 -13.07
N GLY A 24 2.90 3.89 -13.36
CA GLY A 24 2.02 3.15 -12.45
C GLY A 24 2.60 1.81 -12.00
N LEU A 25 3.11 1.00 -12.94
CA LEU A 25 3.74 -0.30 -12.64
C LEU A 25 5.00 -0.15 -11.77
N VAL A 26 5.82 0.89 -12.02
CA VAL A 26 7.01 1.17 -11.20
C VAL A 26 6.60 1.57 -9.78
N LEU A 27 5.62 2.47 -9.63
CA LEU A 27 5.11 2.89 -8.32
C LEU A 27 4.49 1.71 -7.56
N LEU A 28 3.77 0.83 -8.25
CA LEU A 28 3.18 -0.38 -7.69
C LEU A 28 4.27 -1.34 -7.19
N CYS A 29 5.33 -1.56 -7.97
CA CYS A 29 6.50 -2.34 -7.53
C CYS A 29 7.16 -1.75 -6.28
N ILE A 30 7.38 -0.43 -6.25
CA ILE A 30 7.96 0.26 -5.08
C ILE A 30 7.04 0.06 -3.86
N GLY A 31 5.74 0.31 -4.00
CA GLY A 31 4.75 0.10 -2.95
C GLY A 31 4.74 -1.35 -2.45
N SER A 32 4.79 -2.33 -3.36
CA SER A 32 4.88 -3.75 -3.01
C SER A 32 6.11 -4.09 -2.17
N VAL A 33 7.28 -3.54 -2.53
CA VAL A 33 8.51 -3.74 -1.74
C VAL A 33 8.37 -3.12 -0.36
N LEU A 34 7.83 -1.91 -0.27
CA LEU A 34 7.62 -1.23 1.01
C LEU A 34 6.64 -1.99 1.90
N LEU A 35 5.51 -2.48 1.35
CA LEU A 35 4.56 -3.31 2.10
C LEU A 35 5.20 -4.62 2.62
N PHE A 36 6.14 -5.19 1.87
CA PHE A 36 6.92 -6.34 2.35
C PHE A 36 7.85 -5.98 3.52
N LEU A 37 8.48 -4.81 3.48
CA LEU A 37 9.32 -4.31 4.57
C LEU A 37 8.48 -4.00 5.81
N ASP A 38 7.32 -3.37 5.63
CA ASP A 38 6.35 -3.12 6.70
C ASP A 38 5.88 -4.44 7.33
N ALA A 39 5.54 -5.44 6.50
CA ALA A 39 5.17 -6.77 6.98
C ALA A 39 6.30 -7.45 7.77
N ALA A 40 7.54 -7.31 7.32
CA ALA A 40 8.70 -7.86 8.01
C ALA A 40 8.94 -7.16 9.35
N PHE A 41 8.79 -5.84 9.41
CA PHE A 41 8.87 -5.07 10.64
C PHE A 41 7.77 -5.47 11.64
N GLU A 42 6.51 -5.53 11.18
CA GLU A 42 5.38 -5.98 12.00
C GLU A 42 5.56 -7.41 12.50
N LEU A 43 6.12 -8.31 11.67
CA LEU A 43 6.44 -9.67 12.09
C LEU A 43 7.53 -9.69 13.18
N LEU A 44 8.57 -8.87 13.06
CA LEU A 44 9.60 -8.75 14.09
C LEU A 44 9.00 -8.23 15.40
N VAL A 45 8.15 -7.20 15.34
CA VAL A 45 7.44 -6.66 16.51
C VAL A 45 6.53 -7.72 17.12
N PHE A 46 5.80 -8.48 16.31
CA PHE A 46 4.93 -9.57 16.76
C PHE A 46 5.72 -10.67 17.47
N ILE A 47 6.88 -11.08 16.95
CA ILE A 47 7.74 -12.11 17.56
C ILE A 47 8.43 -11.57 18.84
N ALA A 48 8.84 -10.30 18.86
CA ALA A 48 9.49 -9.67 20.01
C ALA A 48 8.50 -9.32 21.14
N SER A 49 7.23 -9.06 20.81
CA SER A 49 6.16 -8.70 21.75
C SER A 49 5.95 -9.71 22.90
N PRO A 50 5.84 -11.04 22.66
CA PRO A 50 5.67 -12.02 23.73
C PRO A 50 6.89 -12.13 24.67
N ILE A 51 8.10 -11.75 24.21
CA ILE A 51 9.30 -11.71 25.05
C ILE A 51 9.22 -10.57 26.08
N GLN A 52 8.42 -9.53 25.81
CA GLN A 52 8.30 -8.33 26.67
C GLN A 52 6.95 -8.21 27.39
N ASN A 53 5.91 -8.96 27.01
CA ASN A 53 4.55 -8.72 27.50
C ASN A 53 3.78 -10.00 27.86
N ALA A 54 4.08 -10.56 29.03
CA ALA A 54 3.14 -11.44 29.76
C ALA A 54 1.85 -10.71 30.22
N VAL A 55 1.75 -9.39 29.98
CA VAL A 55 0.77 -8.47 30.62
C VAL A 55 -0.38 -8.05 29.70
N LYS A 56 -0.34 -8.36 28.38
CA LYS A 56 -1.30 -7.84 27.39
C LYS A 56 -2.69 -8.51 27.37
N TRP A 57 -2.94 -9.50 28.23
CA TRP A 57 -4.24 -10.19 28.33
C TRP A 57 -5.29 -9.44 29.18
N ASN A 58 -4.92 -8.29 29.77
CA ASN A 58 -5.76 -7.59 30.74
C ASN A 58 -6.84 -6.69 30.11
N SER A 59 -6.89 -6.54 28.78
CA SER A 59 -7.97 -5.78 28.11
C SER A 59 -8.41 -6.41 26.79
N VAL A 60 -9.74 -6.41 26.56
CA VAL A 60 -10.36 -6.98 25.35
C VAL A 60 -9.81 -6.35 24.06
N PRO A 61 -9.61 -5.02 23.95
CA PRO A 61 -9.05 -4.42 22.74
C PRO A 61 -7.62 -4.88 22.44
N ALA A 62 -6.77 -5.01 23.47
CA ALA A 62 -5.40 -5.48 23.30
C ALA A 62 -5.36 -6.95 22.83
N MET A 63 -6.27 -7.78 23.31
CA MET A 63 -6.41 -9.17 22.87
C MET A 63 -6.85 -9.26 21.40
N ILE A 64 -7.84 -8.46 20.99
CA ILE A 64 -8.30 -8.40 19.60
C ILE A 64 -7.14 -7.96 18.69
N GLN A 65 -6.42 -6.90 19.07
CA GLN A 65 -5.28 -6.40 18.28
C GLN A 65 -4.19 -7.47 18.13
N TYR A 66 -3.83 -8.15 19.21
CA TYR A 66 -2.80 -9.20 19.18
C TYR A 66 -3.20 -10.39 18.28
N CYS A 67 -4.47 -10.80 18.33
CA CYS A 67 -5.00 -11.87 17.46
C CYS A 67 -5.16 -11.43 16.00
N ALA A 68 -5.43 -10.14 15.74
CA ALA A 68 -5.57 -9.59 14.39
C ALA A 68 -4.22 -9.32 13.70
N MET A 69 -3.15 -9.12 14.46
CA MET A 69 -1.83 -8.75 13.94
C MET A 69 -1.25 -9.79 12.95
N PRO A 70 -1.30 -11.12 13.19
CA PRO A 70 -0.88 -12.10 12.20
C PRO A 70 -1.66 -12.03 10.88
N VAL A 71 -2.97 -11.74 10.97
CA VAL A 71 -3.83 -11.60 9.78
C VAL A 71 -3.40 -10.37 8.98
N ALA A 72 -3.10 -9.25 9.65
CA ALA A 72 -2.58 -8.05 9.00
C ALA A 72 -1.22 -8.29 8.33
N ILE A 73 -0.31 -9.02 8.98
CA ILE A 73 1.00 -9.38 8.39
C ILE A 73 0.82 -10.22 7.12
N VAL A 74 -0.02 -11.26 7.17
CA VAL A 74 -0.33 -12.08 5.99
C VAL A 74 -0.93 -11.23 4.88
N PHE A 75 -1.83 -10.31 5.22
CA PHE A 75 -2.46 -9.41 4.28
C PHE A 75 -1.46 -8.49 3.57
N LEU A 76 -0.49 -7.92 4.30
CA LEU A 76 0.59 -7.10 3.72
C LEU A 76 1.48 -7.91 2.78
N ILE A 77 1.85 -9.15 3.17
CA ILE A 77 2.63 -10.07 2.32
C ILE A 77 1.88 -10.38 1.02
N LEU A 78 0.60 -10.76 1.12
CA LEU A 78 -0.22 -11.08 -0.05
C LEU A 78 -0.42 -9.85 -0.96
N SER A 79 -0.53 -8.65 -0.37
CA SER A 79 -0.57 -7.38 -1.12
C SER A 79 0.73 -7.14 -1.87
N GLY A 80 1.88 -7.33 -1.21
CA GLY A 80 3.20 -7.25 -1.84
C GLY A 80 3.33 -8.20 -3.04
N ILE A 81 2.96 -9.47 -2.86
CA ILE A 81 2.95 -10.50 -3.93
C ILE A 81 2.00 -10.09 -5.06
N GLY A 82 0.79 -9.65 -4.71
CA GLY A 82 -0.23 -9.21 -5.65
C GLY A 82 0.29 -8.10 -6.57
N GLY A 83 0.83 -7.03 -6.01
CA GLY A 83 1.35 -5.91 -6.80
C GLY A 83 2.52 -6.30 -7.72
N PHE A 84 3.42 -7.20 -7.28
CA PHE A 84 4.46 -7.75 -8.16
C PHE A 84 3.90 -8.65 -9.28
N SER A 85 2.90 -9.48 -8.98
CA SER A 85 2.21 -10.28 -9.98
C SER A 85 1.50 -9.41 -11.02
N TYR A 86 0.85 -8.34 -10.57
CA TYR A 86 0.21 -7.35 -11.44
C TYR A 86 1.21 -6.62 -12.32
N ALA A 87 2.33 -6.16 -11.75
CA ALA A 87 3.40 -5.50 -12.49
C ALA A 87 4.03 -6.38 -13.59
N ARG A 88 3.98 -7.71 -13.42
CA ARG A 88 4.45 -8.69 -14.41
C ARG A 88 3.36 -9.17 -15.38
N GLY A 89 2.12 -8.74 -15.18
CA GLY A 89 0.95 -9.21 -15.93
C GLY A 89 0.70 -10.71 -15.85
N LYS A 90 1.14 -11.35 -14.76
CA LYS A 90 1.06 -12.81 -14.58
C LYS A 90 0.75 -13.15 -13.13
N GLY A 91 -0.28 -13.96 -12.94
CA GLY A 91 -0.57 -14.62 -11.66
C GLY A 91 -2.03 -14.53 -11.24
N PRO A 92 -2.43 -15.37 -10.28
CA PRO A 92 -3.83 -15.48 -9.83
C PRO A 92 -4.29 -14.28 -8.98
N PHE A 93 -3.37 -13.40 -8.56
CA PHE A 93 -3.63 -12.32 -7.61
C PHE A 93 -3.87 -10.94 -8.26
N ILE A 94 -4.02 -10.87 -9.59
CA ILE A 94 -4.27 -9.60 -10.30
C ILE A 94 -5.56 -8.92 -9.79
N SER A 95 -6.65 -9.68 -9.65
CA SER A 95 -7.91 -9.18 -9.08
C SER A 95 -7.82 -8.89 -7.58
N PHE A 96 -6.84 -9.48 -6.89
CA PHE A 96 -6.59 -9.20 -5.48
C PHE A 96 -5.96 -7.82 -5.30
N VAL A 97 -5.17 -7.32 -6.25
CA VAL A 97 -4.51 -6.00 -6.18
C VAL A 97 -5.50 -4.85 -6.04
N SER A 98 -6.60 -4.87 -6.78
CA SER A 98 -7.62 -3.81 -6.68
C SER A 98 -8.32 -3.82 -5.33
N LEU A 99 -8.68 -5.01 -4.82
CA LEU A 99 -9.25 -5.16 -3.48
C LEU A 99 -8.27 -4.67 -2.40
N MET A 100 -7.00 -5.06 -2.50
CA MET A 100 -5.95 -4.63 -1.56
C MET A 100 -5.73 -3.12 -1.62
N ALA A 101 -5.71 -2.51 -2.81
CA ALA A 101 -5.53 -1.08 -2.97
C ALA A 101 -6.67 -0.30 -2.29
N VAL A 102 -7.91 -0.78 -2.40
CA VAL A 102 -9.07 -0.16 -1.73
C VAL A 102 -9.00 -0.32 -0.21
N ILE A 103 -8.70 -1.53 0.29
CA ILE A 103 -8.58 -1.77 1.73
C ILE A 103 -7.44 -0.93 2.30
N LEU A 104 -6.27 -0.91 1.64
CA LEU A 104 -5.14 -0.08 2.03
C LEU A 104 -5.54 1.39 2.08
N LEU A 105 -6.25 1.94 1.08
CA LEU A 105 -6.70 3.33 1.11
C LEU A 105 -7.57 3.65 2.33
N ILE A 106 -8.52 2.77 2.67
CA ILE A 106 -9.39 2.94 3.83
C ILE A 106 -8.56 2.92 5.11
N SER A 107 -7.69 1.92 5.26
CA SER A 107 -6.79 1.80 6.41
C SER A 107 -5.87 3.02 6.54
N LEU A 108 -5.29 3.49 5.44
CA LEU A 108 -4.45 4.70 5.37
C LEU A 108 -5.20 5.94 5.82
N THR A 109 -6.44 6.09 5.38
CA THR A 109 -7.26 7.26 5.72
C THR A 109 -7.60 7.25 7.21
N ALA A 110 -8.00 6.09 7.74
CA ALA A 110 -8.28 5.95 9.16
C ALA A 110 -7.03 6.20 10.01
N ASP A 111 -5.90 5.61 9.62
CA ASP A 111 -4.63 5.76 10.32
C ASP A 111 -4.13 7.22 10.28
N LEU A 112 -4.18 7.89 9.13
CA LEU A 112 -3.83 9.29 8.99
C LEU A 112 -4.69 10.19 9.90
N VAL A 113 -6.01 9.94 9.97
CA VAL A 113 -6.90 10.68 10.86
C VAL A 113 -6.49 10.49 12.31
N LEU A 114 -6.18 9.26 12.73
CA LEU A 114 -5.73 8.97 14.09
C LEU A 114 -4.37 9.62 14.39
N SER A 115 -3.41 9.57 13.46
CA SER A 115 -2.11 10.23 13.59
C SER A 115 -2.25 11.76 13.69
N ILE A 116 -3.16 12.38 12.92
CA ILE A 116 -3.46 13.81 13.02
C ILE A 116 -4.07 14.16 14.38
N VAL A 117 -5.05 13.37 14.86
CA VAL A 117 -5.64 13.58 16.19
C VAL A 117 -4.57 13.47 17.28
N SER A 118 -3.72 12.44 17.21
CA SER A 118 -2.59 12.26 18.13
C SER A 118 -1.60 13.43 18.09
N LEU A 119 -1.26 13.90 16.89
CA LEU A 119 -0.40 15.07 16.70
C LEU A 119 -0.99 16.32 17.35
N VAL A 120 -2.29 16.57 17.16
CA VAL A 120 -2.97 17.73 17.76
C VAL A 120 -2.99 17.63 19.29
N GLN A 121 -3.14 16.41 19.83
CA GLN A 121 -3.20 16.20 21.28
C GLN A 121 -1.84 16.25 21.96
N THR A 122 -0.78 15.74 21.31
CA THR A 122 0.53 15.54 21.93
C THR A 122 1.62 16.46 21.39
N ALA A 123 1.37 17.18 20.29
CA ALA A 123 2.33 17.98 19.53
C ALA A 123 3.62 17.22 19.13
N ASN A 124 3.56 15.88 19.09
CA ASN A 124 4.72 15.04 18.78
C ASN A 124 4.91 14.86 17.26
N TRP A 125 5.55 15.85 16.65
CA TRP A 125 5.90 15.83 15.22
C TRP A 125 6.84 14.69 14.82
N GLY A 126 7.66 14.20 15.75
CA GLY A 126 8.59 13.09 15.50
C GLY A 126 7.85 11.78 15.25
N GLN A 127 6.92 11.42 16.14
CA GLN A 127 6.10 10.22 15.98
C GLN A 127 5.22 10.31 14.73
N PHE A 128 4.58 11.46 14.51
CA PHE A 128 3.77 11.70 13.31
C PHE A 128 4.57 11.48 12.01
N GLY A 129 5.81 11.97 11.95
CA GLY A 129 6.68 11.76 10.79
C GLY A 129 7.04 10.28 10.57
N ILE A 130 7.24 9.51 11.65
CA ILE A 130 7.51 8.07 11.57
C ILE A 130 6.27 7.34 11.05
N ASP A 131 5.09 7.63 11.60
CA ASP A 131 3.82 7.03 11.17
C ASP A 131 3.56 7.31 9.68
N LEU A 132 3.82 8.56 9.25
CA LEU A 132 3.61 9.00 7.87
C LEU A 132 4.61 8.40 6.86
N LEU A 133 5.85 8.13 7.28
CA LEU A 133 6.86 7.48 6.45
C LEU A 133 6.68 5.97 6.35
N SER A 134 5.85 5.37 7.21
CA SER A 134 5.63 3.92 7.30
C SER A 134 4.52 3.43 6.35
N LEU A 135 3.54 2.69 6.87
CA LEU A 135 2.38 2.11 6.17
C LEU A 135 1.66 3.11 5.26
N GLN A 136 1.70 4.40 5.61
CA GLN A 136 1.05 5.46 4.85
C GLN A 136 1.77 5.73 3.52
N LEU A 137 3.10 5.79 3.53
CA LEU A 137 3.88 5.98 2.31
C LEU A 137 3.80 4.74 1.42
N SER A 138 3.91 3.54 1.99
CA SER A 138 3.85 2.29 1.25
C SER A 138 2.48 2.08 0.58
N GLY A 139 1.40 2.33 1.31
CA GLY A 139 0.05 2.26 0.79
C GLY A 139 -0.26 3.33 -0.26
N LEU A 140 0.29 4.54 -0.15
CA LEU A 140 0.14 5.59 -1.16
C LEU A 140 0.80 5.21 -2.49
N PHE A 141 2.04 4.71 -2.43
CA PHE A 141 2.74 4.22 -3.62
C PHE A 141 1.98 3.05 -4.28
N TYR A 142 1.50 2.13 -3.46
CA TYR A 142 0.74 0.98 -3.93
C TYR A 142 -0.59 1.40 -4.59
N PHE A 143 -1.38 2.26 -3.94
CA PHE A 143 -2.65 2.73 -4.46
C PHE A 143 -2.48 3.58 -5.72
N ALA A 144 -1.57 4.57 -5.69
CA ALA A 144 -1.30 5.41 -6.85
C ALA A 144 -0.77 4.59 -8.04
N GLY A 145 0.12 3.63 -7.77
CA GLY A 145 0.63 2.70 -8.78
C GLY A 145 -0.48 1.88 -9.43
N TRP A 146 -1.38 1.31 -8.62
CA TRP A 146 -2.54 0.59 -9.11
C TRP A 146 -3.47 1.47 -9.93
N VAL A 147 -3.84 2.66 -9.44
CA VAL A 147 -4.76 3.58 -10.16
C VAL A 147 -4.22 3.97 -11.54
N LEU A 148 -2.90 4.21 -11.64
CA LEU A 148 -2.26 4.58 -12.91
C LEU A 148 -2.05 3.40 -13.86
N ALA A 149 -1.98 2.17 -13.34
CA ALA A 149 -1.76 0.96 -14.13
C ALA A 149 -3.05 0.15 -14.39
N LYS A 150 -4.19 0.51 -13.77
CA LYS A 150 -5.44 -0.27 -13.83
C LYS A 150 -5.97 -0.52 -15.25
N ASP A 151 -5.68 0.40 -16.17
CA ASP A 151 -6.15 0.37 -17.56
C ASP A 151 -5.27 -0.51 -18.48
N ASP A 152 -4.21 -1.13 -17.96
CA ASP A 152 -3.33 -2.05 -18.73
C ASP A 152 -3.97 -3.43 -18.96
N PHE A 153 -4.96 -3.80 -18.13
CA PHE A 153 -5.62 -5.13 -18.15
C PHE A 153 -7.15 -5.06 -18.39
N ASN A 154 -7.70 -3.89 -18.73
CA ASN A 154 -9.08 -3.69 -19.17
C ASN A 154 -9.12 -3.40 -20.68
#